data_AF-A0AAW0FFG7-F1
#
_entry.id   AF-A0AAW0FFG7-F1
#
_cell.length_a   1.000
_cell.length_b   1.000
_cell.length_c   1.000
_cell.angle_alpha   90.00
_cell.angle_beta   90.00
_cell.angle_gamma   90.00
#
_symmetry.space_group_name_H-M   'P 1'
#
loop_
_entity.id
_entity.type
_entity.pdbx_description
1 polymer ?
#
loop_
_entity_poly.entity_id
_entity_poly.type
_entity_poly.pdbx_seq_one_letter_code
_entity_poly.pdbx_strand_id
1 'polypeptide(L)'
;MSQGYGLTESFAGICCSLTYDANPGSCGPISVTTEMRLREIPEMGYHANDEGGPRGELLLRGAQIFTHYYKDPEETRKSIDDQGWFYTGDIAKVDAETGLEKNVITPTLKIKRPIASKFFAKEFEQFVYYK
;
A
#
# COMPACT_ATOMS: atom_id res chain seq x y z
N MET A 1 12.02 -13.03 12.95
CA MET A 1 12.49 -12.33 11.74
C MET A 1 11.51 -11.18 11.54
N SER A 2 11.97 -9.93 11.58
CA SER A 2 11.06 -8.79 11.46
C SER A 2 10.84 -8.45 9.98
N GLN A 3 9.59 -8.23 9.60
CA GLN A 3 9.16 -7.70 8.31
C GLN A 3 8.90 -6.20 8.42
N GLY A 4 9.17 -5.47 7.35
CA GLY A 4 8.79 -4.07 7.23
C GLY A 4 8.29 -3.79 5.82
N TYR A 5 7.38 -2.83 5.71
CA TYR A 5 6.86 -2.36 4.42
C TYR A 5 7.03 -0.85 4.32
N GLY A 6 7.29 -0.40 3.10
CA GLY A 6 7.66 0.97 2.81
C GLY A 6 7.96 1.21 1.34
N LEU A 7 7.95 2.47 0.96
CA LEU A 7 8.19 2.97 -0.38
C LEU A 7 9.23 4.09 -0.33
N THR A 8 9.86 4.37 -1.46
CA THR A 8 10.75 5.54 -1.58
C THR A 8 9.96 6.83 -1.33
N GLU A 9 8.74 6.88 -1.85
CA GLU A 9 7.76 7.95 -1.69
C GLU A 9 7.24 8.10 -0.26
N SER A 10 7.46 7.11 0.61
CA SER A 10 7.05 7.16 2.02
C SER A 10 8.22 7.29 2.99
N PHE A 11 9.39 7.73 2.50
CA PHE A 11 10.62 7.83 3.28
C PHE A 11 11.04 6.49 3.90
N ALA A 12 11.14 5.45 3.05
CA ALA A 12 11.40 4.08 3.44
C ALA A 12 10.23 3.46 4.23
N GLY A 13 10.48 2.93 5.42
CA GLY A 13 9.52 2.10 6.16
C GLY A 13 8.36 2.89 6.76
N ILE A 14 7.13 2.41 6.54
CA ILE A 14 5.91 2.90 7.21
C ILE A 14 5.28 1.87 8.14
N CYS A 15 5.65 0.59 8.02
CA CYS A 15 5.25 -0.48 8.90
C CYS A 15 6.47 -1.31 9.29
N CYS A 16 6.48 -1.83 10.52
CA CYS A 16 7.46 -2.80 10.97
C CYS A 16 6.82 -3.76 11.97
N SER A 17 7.03 -5.05 11.77
CA SER A 17 6.61 -6.08 12.71
C SER A 17 7.41 -5.97 14.01
N LEU A 18 6.73 -6.22 15.13
CA LEU A 18 7.32 -6.17 16.45
C LEU A 18 8.37 -7.30 16.62
N THR A 19 9.33 -7.10 17.51
CA THR A 19 10.46 -8.01 17.74
C THR A 19 10.05 -9.47 17.99
N TYR A 20 8.83 -9.69 18.50
CA TYR A 20 8.27 -11.01 18.83
C TYR A 20 7.06 -11.39 17.98
N ASP A 21 6.74 -10.62 16.94
CA ASP A 21 5.75 -11.03 15.94
C ASP A 21 6.41 -11.99 14.97
N ALA A 22 5.92 -13.23 14.96
CA ALA A 22 6.45 -14.31 14.12
C ALA A 22 5.62 -14.52 12.85
N ASN A 23 4.56 -13.74 12.62
CA ASN A 23 3.69 -13.92 11.46
C ASN A 23 4.40 -13.45 10.18
N PRO A 24 4.82 -14.35 9.27
CA PRO A 24 5.51 -13.97 8.05
C PRO A 24 4.60 -13.27 7.03
N GLY A 25 3.27 -13.34 7.21
CA GLY A 25 2.28 -12.69 6.35
C GLY A 25 1.97 -11.24 6.75
N SER A 26 2.57 -10.74 7.83
CA SER A 26 2.30 -9.41 8.39
C SER A 26 3.53 -8.53 8.33
N CYS A 27 3.38 -7.28 7.88
CA CYS A 27 4.41 -6.24 8.00
C CYS A 27 4.31 -5.46 9.33
N GLY A 28 3.40 -5.83 10.23
CA GLY A 28 3.16 -5.16 11.50
C GLY A 28 2.32 -3.89 11.39
N PRO A 29 2.17 -3.16 12.52
CA PRO A 29 1.38 -1.95 12.59
C PRO A 29 2.01 -0.80 11.81
N ILE A 30 1.16 0.16 11.43
CA ILE A 30 1.60 1.40 10.82
C ILE A 30 2.28 2.34 11.83
N SER A 31 3.27 3.10 11.37
CA SER A 31 3.95 4.13 12.16
C SER A 31 2.95 5.15 12.69
N VAL A 32 3.17 5.60 13.93
CA VAL A 32 2.33 6.58 14.64
C VAL A 32 2.25 7.95 13.94
N THR A 33 3.14 8.23 13.00
CA THR A 33 3.16 9.48 12.21
C THR A 33 2.40 9.39 10.90
N THR A 34 1.79 8.24 10.59
CA THR A 34 1.19 7.95 9.30
C THR A 34 -0.28 7.58 9.46
N GLU A 35 -1.13 8.28 8.73
CA GLU A 35 -2.51 7.87 8.51
C GLU A 35 -2.57 6.92 7.31
N MET A 36 -3.45 5.93 7.39
CA MET A 36 -3.76 5.09 6.24
C MET A 36 -5.25 4.96 5.99
N ARG A 37 -5.57 4.59 4.74
CA ARG A 37 -6.92 4.33 4.27
C ARG A 37 -6.86 3.26 3.20
N LEU A 38 -7.90 2.42 3.12
CA LEU A 38 -8.08 1.50 2.01
C LEU A 38 -9.05 2.10 0.99
N ARG A 39 -8.66 2.11 -0.28
CA ARG A 39 -9.54 2.42 -1.41
C ARG A 39 -10.02 1.10 -2.02
N GLU A 40 -11.34 0.92 -2.09
CA GLU A 40 -11.94 -0.24 -2.75
C GLU A 40 -11.56 -0.28 -4.24
N ILE A 41 -11.42 -1.49 -4.77
CA ILE A 41 -11.21 -1.72 -6.21
C ILE A 41 -12.17 -2.83 -6.66
N PRO A 42 -13.43 -2.46 -6.98
CA PRO A 42 -14.48 -3.42 -7.36
C PRO A 42 -14.11 -4.29 -8.56
N GLU A 43 -13.33 -3.76 -9.51
CA GLU A 43 -12.90 -4.49 -10.71
C GLU A 43 -11.99 -5.68 -10.39
N MET A 44 -11.34 -5.67 -9.21
CA MET A 44 -10.52 -6.77 -8.70
C MET A 44 -11.18 -7.51 -7.54
N GLY A 45 -12.42 -7.18 -7.19
CA GLY A 45 -13.16 -7.80 -6.08
C GLY A 45 -12.59 -7.47 -4.70
N TYR A 46 -11.95 -6.31 -4.52
CA TYR A 46 -11.46 -5.84 -3.22
C TYR A 46 -12.43 -4.83 -2.61
N HIS A 47 -13.02 -5.21 -1.47
CA HIS A 47 -14.02 -4.39 -0.77
C HIS A 47 -13.68 -4.21 0.71
N ALA A 48 -14.22 -3.13 1.30
CA ALA A 48 -14.06 -2.86 2.72
C ALA A 48 -14.78 -3.90 3.60
N ASN A 49 -15.80 -4.58 3.08
CA ASN A 49 -16.65 -5.53 3.82
C ASN A 49 -16.37 -7.00 3.47
N ASP A 50 -15.19 -7.33 2.94
CA ASP A 50 -14.83 -8.71 2.64
C ASP A 50 -14.83 -9.58 3.91
N GLU A 51 -15.27 -10.84 3.79
CA GLU A 51 -15.42 -11.77 4.94
C GLU A 51 -14.12 -11.98 5.74
N GLY A 52 -12.97 -11.80 5.09
CA GLY A 52 -11.65 -11.91 5.72
C GLY A 52 -11.14 -10.62 6.38
N GLY A 53 -11.89 -9.52 6.33
CA GLY A 53 -11.48 -8.19 6.74
C GLY A 53 -11.31 -7.22 5.54
N PRO A 54 -11.29 -5.90 5.78
CA PRO A 54 -11.21 -4.89 4.72
C PRO A 54 -9.99 -5.06 3.82
N ARG A 55 -10.21 -5.02 2.50
CA ARG A 55 -9.16 -5.07 1.47
C ARG A 55 -9.31 -3.94 0.46
N GLY A 56 -8.18 -3.46 -0.04
CA GLY A 56 -8.16 -2.43 -1.07
C GLY A 56 -6.76 -1.90 -1.31
N GLU A 57 -6.66 -0.89 -2.15
CA GLU A 57 -5.40 -0.17 -2.32
C GLU A 57 -5.08 0.64 -1.07
N LEU A 58 -3.84 0.54 -0.63
CA LEU A 58 -3.33 1.33 0.49
C LEU A 58 -3.10 2.78 0.05
N LEU A 59 -3.73 3.70 0.76
CA LEU A 59 -3.46 5.13 0.67
C LEU A 59 -2.77 5.56 1.95
N LEU A 60 -1.74 6.40 1.82
CA LEU A 60 -0.97 6.91 2.95
C LEU A 60 -1.03 8.43 3.00
N ARG A 61 -1.05 8.98 4.21
CA ARG A 61 -0.90 10.42 4.44
C ARG A 61 -0.07 10.65 5.69
N GLY A 62 0.82 11.63 5.65
CA GLY A 62 1.68 11.97 6.78
C GLY A 62 2.85 12.84 6.35
N ALA A 63 3.56 13.40 7.33
CA ALA A 63 4.64 14.35 7.08
C ALA A 63 5.85 13.73 6.34
N GLN A 64 6.02 12.40 6.42
CA GLN A 64 7.08 11.67 5.73
C GLN A 64 6.75 11.33 4.27
N ILE A 65 5.51 11.52 3.82
CA ILE A 65 5.14 11.26 2.43
C ILE A 65 5.75 12.34 1.55
N PHE A 66 6.38 11.94 0.45
CA PHE A 66 6.98 12.85 -0.51
C PHE A 66 5.95 13.85 -1.07
N THR A 67 6.43 14.99 -1.55
CA THR A 67 5.54 16.05 -2.06
C THR A 67 5.33 16.01 -3.57
N HIS A 68 6.31 15.52 -4.33
CA HIS A 68 6.26 15.51 -5.79
C HIS A 68 7.36 14.63 -6.41
N TYR A 69 7.11 14.18 -7.63
CA TYR A 69 8.14 13.62 -8.50
C TYR A 69 8.91 14.74 -9.20
N TYR A 70 10.23 14.63 -9.20
CA TYR A 70 11.10 15.65 -9.81
C TYR A 70 10.86 15.75 -11.33
N LYS A 71 10.53 16.97 -11.80
CA LYS A 71 10.22 17.28 -13.21
C LYS A 71 9.06 16.48 -13.82
N ASP A 72 8.17 15.92 -12.98
CA ASP A 72 7.01 15.16 -13.44
C ASP A 72 5.73 15.60 -12.71
N PRO A 73 5.18 16.78 -13.07
CA PRO A 73 3.97 17.30 -12.44
C PRO A 73 2.73 16.45 -12.74
N GLU A 74 2.68 15.79 -13.90
CA GLU A 74 1.55 14.93 -14.29
C GLU A 74 1.48 13.69 -13.41
N GLU A 75 2.60 12.97 -13.23
CA GLU A 75 2.61 11.81 -12.33
C GLU A 75 2.48 12.21 -10.87
N THR A 76 2.96 13.40 -10.47
CA THR A 76 2.73 13.94 -9.12
C THR A 76 1.23 14.08 -8.84
N ARG A 77 0.48 14.73 -9.76
CA ARG A 77 -0.96 14.96 -9.61
C ARG A 77 -1.78 13.67 -9.67
N LYS A 78 -1.28 12.64 -10.36
CA LYS A 78 -1.91 11.31 -10.36
C LYS A 78 -1.67 10.53 -9.07
N SER A 79 -0.56 10.81 -8.39
CA SER A 79 -0.09 10.01 -7.25
C SER A 79 -0.52 10.56 -5.90
N ILE A 80 -0.79 11.87 -5.79
CA ILE A 80 -1.29 12.50 -4.57
C ILE A 80 -2.60 13.21 -4.90
N ASP A 81 -3.65 12.95 -4.12
CA ASP A 81 -4.93 13.62 -4.27
C ASP A 81 -4.98 15.01 -3.62
N ASP A 82 -6.05 15.76 -3.87
CA ASP A 82 -6.24 17.11 -3.33
C ASP A 82 -6.39 17.15 -1.79
N GLN A 83 -6.60 15.98 -1.17
CA GLN A 83 -6.68 15.80 0.29
C GLN A 83 -5.34 15.34 0.90
N GLY A 84 -4.28 15.25 0.10
CA GLY A 84 -2.93 14.87 0.51
C GLY A 84 -2.70 13.37 0.66
N TRP A 85 -3.58 12.53 0.10
CA TRP A 85 -3.40 11.08 0.14
C TRP A 85 -2.58 10.60 -1.03
N PHE A 86 -1.53 9.86 -0.70
CA PHE A 86 -0.68 9.20 -1.67
C PHE A 86 -1.22 7.81 -2.03
N TYR A 87 -1.43 7.59 -3.33
CA TYR A 87 -1.79 6.31 -3.92
C TYR A 87 -0.55 5.42 -4.03
N THR A 88 -0.44 4.42 -3.16
CA THR A 88 0.73 3.52 -3.16
C THR A 88 0.77 2.58 -4.37
N GLY A 89 -0.40 2.28 -4.95
CA GLY A 89 -0.55 1.25 -5.97
C GLY A 89 -0.42 -0.18 -5.45
N ASP A 90 -0.36 -0.39 -4.12
CA ASP A 90 -0.24 -1.69 -3.47
C ASP A 90 -1.57 -2.10 -2.80
N ILE A 91 -1.94 -3.38 -2.91
CA ILE A 91 -3.12 -3.92 -2.19
C ILE A 91 -2.74 -4.27 -0.76
N ALA A 92 -3.51 -3.75 0.20
CA ALA A 92 -3.43 -4.10 1.60
C ALA A 92 -4.72 -4.77 2.08
N LYS A 93 -4.56 -5.65 3.06
CA LYS A 93 -5.63 -6.24 3.85
C LYS A 93 -5.41 -5.87 5.30
N VAL A 94 -6.46 -5.43 6.00
CA VAL A 94 -6.46 -5.28 7.46
C VAL A 94 -6.87 -6.60 8.10
N ASP A 95 -6.00 -7.15 8.95
CA ASP A 95 -6.28 -8.36 9.72
C ASP A 95 -7.13 -8.03 10.97
N ALA A 96 -8.21 -8.78 11.17
CA ALA A 96 -9.11 -8.64 12.31
C ALA A 96 -8.63 -9.41 13.55
N GLU A 97 -7.76 -10.43 13.40
CA GLU A 97 -7.43 -11.38 14.48
C GLU A 97 -6.37 -10.87 15.46
N THR A 98 -5.46 -10.00 15.03
CA THR A 98 -4.24 -9.70 15.80
C THR A 98 -4.45 -8.77 17.01
N GLY A 99 -5.64 -8.20 17.22
CA GLY A 99 -5.98 -7.35 18.38
C GLY A 99 -5.16 -6.05 18.53
N LEU A 100 -4.07 -5.91 17.76
CA LEU A 100 -3.24 -4.73 17.59
C LEU A 100 -3.91 -3.84 16.55
N GLU A 101 -4.91 -3.09 17.02
CA GLU A 101 -5.54 -1.94 16.35
C GLU A 101 -5.39 -1.89 14.82
N LYS A 102 -6.28 -2.59 14.11
CA LYS A 102 -6.80 -2.23 12.77
C LYS A 102 -5.78 -1.95 11.64
N ASN A 103 -4.49 -2.23 11.81
CA ASN A 103 -3.44 -1.67 10.95
C ASN A 103 -2.36 -2.66 10.53
N VAL A 104 -2.63 -3.98 10.54
CA VAL A 104 -1.74 -4.94 9.90
C VAL A 104 -1.91 -4.84 8.39
N ILE A 105 -0.81 -4.67 7.66
CA ILE A 105 -0.79 -4.56 6.20
C ILE A 105 -0.07 -5.77 5.61
N THR A 106 -0.76 -6.49 4.73
CA THR A 106 -0.14 -7.49 3.83
C THR A 106 -0.15 -6.94 2.41
N PRO A 107 0.98 -6.41 1.89
CA PRO A 107 1.07 -5.98 0.51
C PRO A 107 0.97 -7.20 -0.41
N THR A 108 -0.13 -7.30 -1.15
CA THR A 108 -0.46 -8.53 -1.91
C THR A 108 -0.06 -8.44 -3.38
N LEU A 109 -0.20 -7.26 -4.01
CA LEU A 109 0.08 -7.07 -5.44
C LEU A 109 0.42 -5.60 -5.76
N LYS A 110 1.31 -5.38 -6.75
CA LYS A 110 1.62 -4.06 -7.32
C LYS A 110 0.79 -3.81 -8.58
N ILE A 111 -0.06 -2.79 -8.56
CA ILE A 111 -1.06 -2.57 -9.63
C ILE A 111 -0.66 -1.43 -10.58
N LYS A 112 -0.19 -0.30 -10.05
CA LYS A 112 0.11 0.91 -10.83
C LYS A 112 1.26 1.67 -10.19
N ARG A 113 2.45 1.65 -10.79
CA ARG A 113 3.55 2.53 -10.36
C ARG A 113 4.06 3.31 -11.56
N PRO A 114 4.15 4.64 -11.54
CA PRO A 114 4.63 5.43 -12.67
C PRO A 114 5.99 4.94 -13.20
N ILE A 115 6.94 4.70 -12.30
CA ILE A 115 8.28 4.20 -12.63
C ILE A 115 8.22 2.74 -13.09
N ALA A 116 7.55 1.86 -12.34
CA ALA A 116 7.54 0.44 -12.71
C ALA A 116 6.77 0.21 -14.02
N SER A 117 5.64 0.87 -14.24
CA SER A 117 4.88 0.81 -15.49
C SER A 117 5.70 1.33 -16.67
N LYS A 118 6.54 2.36 -16.48
CA LYS A 118 7.45 2.83 -17.54
C LYS A 118 8.46 1.78 -18.00
N PHE A 119 8.94 0.93 -17.09
CA PHE A 119 9.99 -0.06 -17.39
C PHE A 119 9.47 -1.49 -17.57
N PHE A 120 8.32 -1.81 -16.99
CA PHE A 120 7.78 -3.18 -16.88
C PHE A 120 6.32 -3.29 -17.35
N ALA A 121 5.80 -2.32 -18.11
CA ALA A 121 4.42 -2.36 -18.61
C ALA A 121 4.07 -3.67 -19.34
N LYS A 122 5.00 -4.18 -20.15
CA LYS A 122 4.79 -5.41 -20.93
C LYS A 122 4.67 -6.65 -20.06
N GLU A 123 5.39 -6.67 -18.95
CA GLU A 123 5.38 -7.74 -17.95
C GLU A 123 4.09 -7.68 -17.14
N PHE A 124 3.63 -6.48 -16.76
CA PHE A 124 2.33 -6.32 -16.08
C PHE A 124 1.16 -6.80 -16.94
N GLU A 125 1.17 -6.56 -18.25
CA GLU A 125 0.17 -7.08 -19.18
C GLU A 125 0.12 -8.62 -19.18
N GLN A 126 1.23 -9.31 -18.90
CA GLN A 126 1.30 -10.77 -18.85
C GLN A 126 0.79 -11.34 -17.51
N PHE A 127 0.93 -10.61 -16.41
CA PHE A 127 0.49 -11.06 -15.07
C PHE A 127 -1.04 -11.03 -14.89
N VAL A 128 -1.76 -10.18 -15.65
CA VAL A 128 -3.23 -10.06 -15.55
C VAL A 128 -3.97 -11.28 -16.16
N TYR A 129 -3.28 -12.16 -16.88
CA TYR A 129 -3.93 -13.25 -17.65
C TYR A 129 -3.76 -14.68 -17.12
N TYR A 130 -3.13 -14.91 -15.96
CA TYR A 130 -3.23 -16.24 -15.34
C TYR A 130 -4.55 -16.34 -14.56
N LYS A 131 -5.57 -16.85 -15.25
CA LYS A 131 -6.80 -17.41 -14.66
C LYS A 131 -6.51 -18.68 -13.89
#